data_AF-A0AA38LHV3-F1
#
_entry.id   AF-A0AA38LHV3-F1
#
_cell.length_a   1.000
_cell.length_b   1.000
_cell.length_c   1.000
_cell.angle_alpha   90.00
_cell.angle_beta   90.00
_cell.angle_gamma   90.00
#
_symmetry.space_group_name_H-M   'P 1'
#
loop_
_entity.id
_entity.type
_entity.pdbx_description
1 polymer ?
#
loop_
_entity_poly.entity_id
_entity_poly.type
_entity_poly.pdbx_seq_one_letter_code
_entity_poly.pdbx_strand_id
1 'polypeptide(L)'
;ATDKISDDLAERSKELLVKAGFKSVRQETLVKGGTQSTPIFNDYYISEIPVCQLSVKSNRDGSFHYNLGRALAALKDEGVLILGLTKHLVPLWDKAFDEWLSERLLNNRFNEEMIMEFEKRMDHNAQGLYPLFVALGAAGEGAIAERFHDG
;
A
#
# COMPACT_ATOMS: atom_id res chain seq x y z
N ALA A 1 -5.79 6.84 21.00
CA ALA A 1 -5.76 7.50 19.69
C ALA A 1 -4.43 8.24 19.60
N THR A 2 -3.50 7.72 18.80
CA THR A 2 -2.06 7.97 18.87
C THR A 2 -1.68 9.40 18.47
N ASP A 3 -1.04 10.13 19.39
CA ASP A 3 -0.50 11.49 19.19
C ASP A 3 0.78 11.53 18.30
N LYS A 4 0.95 10.59 17.36
CA LYS A 4 2.21 10.43 16.61
C LYS A 4 2.01 10.29 15.09
N ILE A 5 1.31 11.27 14.50
CA ILE A 5 1.41 11.51 13.06
C ILE A 5 2.82 12.07 12.79
N SER A 6 3.57 11.50 11.85
CA SER A 6 4.89 11.99 11.45
C SER A 6 4.77 12.98 10.29
N ASP A 7 4.86 14.27 10.60
CA ASP A 7 4.89 15.33 9.60
C ASP A 7 6.14 15.27 8.72
N ASP A 8 7.30 14.93 9.30
CA ASP A 8 8.56 14.73 8.56
C ASP A 8 8.42 13.62 7.50
N LEU A 9 7.80 12.48 7.87
CA LEU A 9 7.55 11.40 6.91
C LEU A 9 6.54 11.82 5.83
N ALA A 10 5.54 12.63 6.18
CA ALA A 10 4.58 13.15 5.22
C ALA A 10 5.24 14.11 4.21
N GLU A 11 6.09 15.01 4.69
CA GLU A 11 6.87 15.93 3.86
C GLU A 11 7.83 15.16 2.96
N ARG A 12 8.57 14.21 3.52
CA ARG A 12 9.50 13.36 2.78
C ARG A 12 8.80 12.55 1.67
N SER A 13 7.67 11.94 2.01
CA SER A 13 6.85 11.22 1.02
C SER A 13 6.39 12.14 -0.10
N LYS A 14 5.97 13.36 0.24
CA LYS A 14 5.55 14.37 -0.75
C LYS A 14 6.69 14.78 -1.68
N GLU A 15 7.89 15.00 -1.16
CA GLU A 15 9.07 15.33 -1.98
C GLU A 15 9.37 14.23 -3.01
N LEU A 16 9.38 12.97 -2.57
CA LEU A 16 9.64 11.82 -3.44
C LEU A 16 8.59 11.70 -4.56
N LEU A 17 7.31 11.87 -4.21
CA LEU A 17 6.21 11.85 -5.18
C LEU A 17 6.30 13.01 -6.18
N VAL A 18 6.58 14.24 -5.73
CA VAL A 18 6.76 15.39 -6.62
C VAL A 18 7.96 15.18 -7.55
N LYS A 19 9.08 14.68 -7.03
CA LYS A 19 10.28 14.36 -7.80
C LYS A 19 10.00 13.29 -8.87
N ALA A 20 9.13 12.33 -8.58
CA ALA A 20 8.67 11.31 -9.52
C ALA A 20 7.60 11.81 -10.52
N GLY A 21 7.19 13.08 -10.45
CA GLY A 21 6.27 13.70 -11.41
C GLY A 21 4.79 13.70 -10.99
N PHE A 22 4.47 13.32 -9.75
CA PHE A 22 3.10 13.41 -9.24
C PHE A 22 2.73 14.87 -8.93
N LYS A 23 1.83 15.44 -9.74
CA LYS A 23 1.52 16.88 -9.72
C LYS A 23 0.61 17.34 -8.57
N SER A 24 -0.18 16.46 -7.97
CA SER A 24 -1.19 16.81 -6.96
C SER A 24 -1.06 15.97 -5.69
N VAL A 25 -0.02 16.28 -4.91
CA VAL A 25 0.20 15.68 -3.58
C VAL A 25 -0.23 16.67 -2.51
N ARG A 26 -1.33 16.35 -1.82
CA ARG A 26 -1.83 17.13 -0.68
C ARG A 26 -1.36 16.47 0.60
N GLN A 27 -0.82 17.28 1.50
CA GLN A 27 -0.54 16.91 2.88
C GLN A 27 -1.63 17.56 3.73
N GLU A 28 -2.37 16.74 4.46
CA GLU A 28 -3.46 17.18 5.31
C GLU A 28 -3.22 16.60 6.71
N THR A 29 -3.33 17.44 7.74
CA THR A 29 -3.33 16.96 9.12
C THR A 29 -4.64 16.24 9.34
N LEU A 30 -4.58 14.93 9.61
CA LEU A 30 -5.78 14.17 9.93
C LEU A 30 -6.42 14.76 11.19
N VAL A 31 -7.70 15.15 11.09
CA VAL A 31 -8.48 15.59 12.24
C VAL A 31 -8.59 14.41 13.21
N LYS A 32 -8.35 14.63 14.51
CA LYS A 32 -8.58 13.63 15.58
C LYS A 32 -9.99 13.03 15.38
N GLY A 33 -10.07 11.75 14.99
CA GLY A 33 -11.33 11.03 14.75
C GLY A 33 -11.78 10.90 13.28
N GLY A 34 -11.01 11.37 12.30
CA GLY A 34 -11.25 11.10 10.88
C GLY A 34 -11.12 9.61 10.57
N THR A 35 -12.05 9.07 9.77
CA THR A 35 -12.30 7.65 9.55
C THR A 35 -11.11 6.89 8.93
N GLN A 36 -10.18 6.44 9.75
CA GLN A 36 -9.50 5.14 9.63
C GLN A 36 -8.72 4.89 10.91
N SER A 37 -9.45 4.48 11.95
CA SER A 37 -8.85 3.74 13.06
C SER A 37 -8.39 2.40 12.53
N THR A 38 -7.20 2.36 11.94
CA THR A 38 -6.56 1.11 11.54
C THR A 38 -6.44 0.24 12.80
N PRO A 39 -7.03 -0.98 12.85
CA PRO A 39 -7.08 -1.80 14.07
C PRO A 39 -5.70 -2.12 14.66
N ILE A 40 -4.66 -2.07 13.83
CA ILE A 40 -3.27 -2.43 14.17
C ILE A 40 -2.69 -1.50 15.25
N PHE A 41 -3.12 -0.24 15.35
CA PHE A 41 -2.53 0.72 16.30
C PHE A 41 -3.15 0.69 17.70
N ASN A 42 -4.04 -0.26 17.98
CA ASN A 42 -4.65 -0.37 19.31
C ASN A 42 -3.81 -1.20 20.29
N ASP A 43 -2.73 -1.84 19.82
CA ASP A 43 -1.77 -2.52 20.67
C ASP A 43 -0.75 -1.51 21.22
N TYR A 44 -0.50 -1.56 22.54
CA TYR A 44 0.32 -0.58 23.26
C TYR A 44 1.73 -0.45 22.65
N TYR A 45 2.28 -1.55 22.13
CA TYR A 45 3.60 -1.60 21.50
C TYR A 45 3.68 -0.88 20.14
N ILE A 46 2.61 -0.90 19.35
CA ILE A 46 2.60 -0.27 18.02
C ILE A 46 2.22 1.22 18.14
N SER A 47 1.62 1.61 19.27
CA SER A 47 1.19 2.99 19.52
C SER A 47 2.34 4.02 19.63
N GLU A 48 3.58 3.56 19.84
CA GLU A 48 4.75 4.43 19.95
C GLU A 48 5.44 4.74 18.61
N ILE A 49 5.14 3.99 17.55
CA ILE A 49 5.76 4.13 16.23
C ILE A 49 5.11 5.32 15.49
N PRO A 50 5.90 6.31 15.01
CA PRO A 50 5.37 7.39 14.20
C PRO A 50 4.80 6.88 12.87
N VAL A 51 3.64 7.39 12.47
CA VAL A 51 2.94 6.94 11.26
C VAL A 51 2.54 8.09 10.34
N CYS A 52 2.54 7.83 9.04
CA CYS A 52 1.95 8.70 8.04
C CYS A 52 0.95 7.88 7.22
N GLN A 53 -0.25 8.40 7.01
CA GLN A 53 -1.26 7.74 6.18
C GLN A 53 -1.17 8.23 4.74
N LEU A 54 -1.12 7.29 3.81
CA LEU A 54 -1.19 7.56 2.38
C LEU A 54 -2.57 7.19 1.83
N SER A 55 -3.29 8.18 1.31
CA SER A 55 -4.58 7.94 0.65
C SER A 55 -4.38 7.39 -0.77
N VAL A 56 -5.10 6.32 -1.11
CA VAL A 56 -5.22 5.83 -2.50
C VAL A 56 -6.22 6.68 -3.30
N LYS A 57 -6.11 6.65 -4.64
CA LYS A 57 -7.01 7.39 -5.55
C LYS A 57 -7.97 6.42 -6.24
N SER A 58 -9.24 6.42 -5.84
CA SER A 58 -10.27 5.52 -6.40
C SER A 58 -10.52 5.69 -7.91
N ASN A 59 -10.21 6.86 -8.47
CA ASN A 59 -10.33 7.17 -9.90
C ASN A 59 -9.02 6.96 -10.69
N ARG A 60 -8.13 6.10 -10.19
CA ARG A 60 -6.89 5.68 -10.83
C ARG A 60 -6.80 4.16 -10.85
N ASP A 61 -6.01 3.64 -11.78
CA ASP A 61 -5.77 2.22 -11.98
C ASP A 61 -4.64 1.68 -11.08
N GLY A 62 -4.40 0.38 -11.14
CA GLY A 62 -3.42 -0.32 -10.33
C GLY A 62 -2.01 0.07 -10.73
N SER A 63 -1.76 0.30 -12.02
CA SER A 63 -0.48 0.79 -12.53
C SER A 63 -0.10 2.14 -11.92
N PHE A 64 -1.05 3.06 -11.74
CA PHE A 64 -0.82 4.30 -11.01
C PHE A 64 -0.39 4.04 -9.56
N HIS A 65 -1.06 3.14 -8.84
CA HIS A 65 -0.75 2.84 -7.44
C HIS A 65 0.56 2.07 -7.27
N TYR A 66 0.91 1.20 -8.21
CA TYR A 66 2.22 0.58 -8.27
C TYR A 66 3.33 1.60 -8.49
N ASN A 67 3.14 2.52 -9.44
CA ASN A 67 4.07 3.61 -9.69
C ASN A 67 4.19 4.58 -8.51
N LEU A 68 3.08 4.80 -7.78
CA LEU A 68 3.09 5.54 -6.53
C LEU A 68 4.00 4.86 -5.50
N GLY A 69 3.91 3.54 -5.37
CA GLY A 69 4.82 2.72 -4.57
C GLY A 69 6.27 2.85 -5.00
N ARG A 70 6.56 2.72 -6.31
CA ARG A 70 7.94 2.83 -6.85
C ARG A 70 8.58 4.18 -6.52
N ALA A 71 7.81 5.27 -6.58
CA ALA A 71 8.28 6.59 -6.22
C ALA A 71 8.67 6.70 -4.73
N LEU A 72 8.06 5.87 -3.87
CA LEU A 72 8.30 5.84 -2.43
C LEU A 72 9.36 4.81 -2.01
N ALA A 73 9.94 4.04 -2.94
CA ALA A 73 10.84 2.93 -2.64
C ALA A 73 12.07 3.35 -1.79
N ALA A 74 12.56 4.58 -1.97
CA ALA A 74 13.68 5.12 -1.20
C ALA A 74 13.42 5.17 0.32
N LEU A 75 12.15 5.25 0.75
CA LEU A 75 11.79 5.26 2.16
C LEU A 75 12.22 3.98 2.89
N LYS A 76 12.31 2.85 2.18
CA LYS A 76 12.82 1.59 2.72
C LYS A 76 14.26 1.72 3.23
N ASP A 77 15.11 2.38 2.46
CA ASP A 77 16.52 2.63 2.82
C ASP A 77 16.65 3.69 3.94
N GLU A 78 15.60 4.48 4.14
CA GLU A 78 15.45 5.47 5.23
C GLU A 78 14.85 4.85 6.51
N GLY A 79 14.67 3.52 6.55
CA GLY A 79 14.17 2.81 7.74
C GLY A 79 12.65 2.87 7.92
N VAL A 80 11.90 3.21 6.87
CA VAL A 80 10.44 3.29 6.90
C VAL A 80 9.82 1.97 6.45
N LEU A 81 8.84 1.49 7.22
CA LEU A 81 7.99 0.36 6.84
C LEU A 81 6.74 0.86 6.10
N ILE A 82 6.52 0.36 4.88
CA ILE A 82 5.31 0.63 4.10
C ILE A 82 4.36 -0.56 4.23
N LEU A 83 3.15 -0.29 4.73
CA LEU A 83 2.11 -1.31 4.96
C LEU A 83 0.90 -1.05 4.08
N GLY A 84 0.55 -2.03 3.24
CA GLY A 84 -0.65 -2.03 2.42
C GLY A 84 -1.75 -2.86 3.07
N LEU A 85 -2.83 -2.22 3.53
CA LEU A 85 -3.96 -2.91 4.16
C LEU A 85 -5.12 -3.07 3.19
N THR A 86 -5.41 -4.31 2.83
CA THR A 86 -6.52 -4.65 1.95
C THR A 86 -7.74 -5.03 2.77
N LYS A 87 -8.92 -4.53 2.42
CA LYS A 87 -10.18 -4.97 3.04
C LYS A 87 -10.60 -6.33 2.49
N HIS A 88 -11.32 -7.15 3.28
CA HIS A 88 -11.88 -8.42 2.80
C HIS A 88 -12.77 -8.17 1.56
N LEU A 89 -12.41 -8.80 0.45
CA LEU A 89 -13.09 -8.66 -0.84
C LEU A 89 -13.99 -9.86 -1.15
N VAL A 90 -14.67 -10.40 -0.14
CA VAL A 90 -15.63 -11.51 -0.32
C VAL A 90 -16.83 -11.02 -1.13
N PRO A 91 -17.36 -11.79 -2.11
CA PRO A 91 -16.98 -13.16 -2.51
C PRO A 91 -15.91 -13.25 -3.60
N LEU A 92 -15.33 -12.13 -4.04
CA LEU A 92 -14.35 -12.08 -5.13
C LEU A 92 -12.99 -12.67 -4.73
N TRP A 93 -12.67 -12.64 -3.44
CA TRP A 93 -11.51 -13.32 -2.87
C TRP A 93 -11.84 -14.80 -2.61
N ASP A 94 -11.79 -15.61 -3.66
CA ASP A 94 -11.90 -17.05 -3.54
C ASP A 94 -10.53 -17.72 -3.38
N LYS A 95 -10.54 -19.03 -3.08
CA LYS A 95 -9.32 -19.82 -2.91
C LYS A 95 -8.45 -19.84 -4.17
N ALA A 96 -9.08 -19.88 -5.36
CA ALA A 96 -8.35 -19.91 -6.62
C ALA A 96 -7.61 -18.59 -6.87
N PHE A 97 -8.17 -17.46 -6.45
CA PHE A 97 -7.52 -16.16 -6.48
C PHE A 97 -6.40 -16.06 -5.45
N ASP A 98 -6.61 -16.54 -4.21
CA ASP A 98 -5.57 -16.58 -3.17
C ASP A 98 -4.35 -17.38 -3.61
N GLU A 99 -4.56 -18.57 -4.20
CA GLU A 99 -3.51 -19.42 -4.74
C GLU A 99 -2.78 -18.77 -5.91
N TRP A 100 -3.53 -18.19 -6.87
CA TRP A 100 -2.93 -17.49 -8.02
C TRP A 100 -2.10 -16.27 -7.59
N LEU A 101 -2.60 -15.48 -6.64
CA LEU A 101 -1.88 -14.33 -6.10
C LEU A 101 -0.63 -14.77 -5.34
N SER A 102 -0.77 -15.76 -4.45
CA SER A 102 0.34 -16.31 -3.67
C SER A 102 1.44 -16.85 -4.58
N GLU A 103 1.08 -17.63 -5.59
CA GLU A 103 2.03 -18.21 -6.53
C GLU A 103 2.82 -17.13 -7.27
N ARG A 104 2.17 -16.06 -7.75
CA ARG A 104 2.87 -14.98 -8.44
C ARG A 104 3.80 -14.20 -7.52
N LEU A 105 3.35 -13.88 -6.30
CA LEU A 105 4.16 -13.15 -5.34
C LEU A 105 5.39 -13.97 -4.93
N LEU A 106 5.20 -15.24 -4.57
CA LEU A 106 6.28 -16.14 -4.13
C LEU A 106 7.28 -16.46 -5.23
N ASN A 107 6.87 -16.42 -6.50
CA ASN A 107 7.77 -16.60 -7.65
C ASN A 107 8.32 -15.29 -8.22
N ASN A 108 8.23 -14.18 -7.47
CA ASN A 108 8.74 -12.86 -7.89
C ASN A 108 8.16 -12.39 -9.24
N ARG A 109 6.90 -12.76 -9.52
CA ARG A 109 6.16 -12.42 -10.75
C ARG A 109 5.17 -11.28 -10.51
N PHE A 110 5.61 -10.25 -9.80
CA PHE A 110 4.83 -9.03 -9.59
C PHE A 110 5.41 -7.88 -10.43
N ASN A 111 4.65 -7.46 -11.44
CA ASN A 111 5.00 -6.39 -12.36
C ASN A 111 3.72 -5.71 -12.87
N GLU A 112 3.85 -4.67 -13.70
CA GLU A 112 2.70 -3.94 -14.26
C GLU A 112 1.74 -4.85 -15.06
N GLU A 113 2.27 -5.89 -15.72
CA GLU A 113 1.44 -6.85 -16.46
C GLU A 113 0.54 -7.68 -15.53
N MET A 114 1.10 -8.22 -14.44
CA MET A 114 0.33 -8.88 -13.40
C MET A 114 -0.75 -7.94 -12.85
N ILE A 115 -0.41 -6.67 -12.59
CA ILE A 115 -1.35 -5.70 -12.04
C ILE A 115 -2.53 -5.48 -12.99
N MET A 116 -2.27 -5.35 -14.30
CA MET A 116 -3.35 -5.23 -15.29
C MET A 116 -4.20 -6.50 -15.40
N GLU A 117 -3.59 -7.69 -15.34
CA GLU A 117 -4.32 -8.97 -15.32
C GLU A 117 -5.22 -9.07 -14.08
N PHE A 118 -4.68 -8.65 -12.94
CA PHE A 118 -5.37 -8.62 -11.68
C PHE A 118 -6.58 -7.69 -11.70
N GLU A 119 -6.43 -6.45 -12.16
CA GLU A 119 -7.54 -5.48 -12.23
C GLU A 119 -8.65 -5.98 -13.14
N LYS A 120 -8.30 -6.58 -14.29
CA LYS A 120 -9.29 -7.20 -15.19
C LYS A 120 -10.08 -8.31 -14.49
N ARG A 121 -9.44 -9.09 -13.62
CA ARG A 121 -10.08 -10.18 -12.88
C ARG A 121 -10.99 -9.69 -11.75
N MET A 122 -10.67 -8.56 -11.13
CA MET A 122 -11.42 -7.98 -10.01
C MET A 122 -12.50 -6.97 -10.44
N ASP A 123 -12.55 -6.61 -11.72
CA ASP A 123 -13.46 -5.62 -12.29
C ASP A 123 -13.45 -4.32 -11.46
N HIS A 124 -14.62 -3.75 -11.13
CA HIS A 124 -14.76 -2.51 -10.38
C HIS A 124 -14.33 -2.59 -8.89
N ASN A 125 -13.94 -3.77 -8.39
CA ASN A 125 -13.60 -3.99 -6.98
C ASN A 125 -12.10 -3.95 -6.68
N ALA A 126 -11.25 -3.70 -7.68
CA ALA A 126 -9.79 -3.62 -7.53
C ALA A 126 -9.32 -2.55 -6.52
N GLN A 127 -10.15 -1.55 -6.20
CA GLN A 127 -9.80 -0.47 -5.27
C GLN A 127 -9.37 -0.97 -3.88
N GLY A 128 -9.93 -2.10 -3.41
CA GLY A 128 -9.53 -2.70 -2.14
C GLY A 128 -8.09 -3.22 -2.12
N LEU A 129 -7.46 -3.34 -3.30
CA LEU A 129 -6.13 -3.92 -3.51
C LEU A 129 -5.08 -2.89 -3.89
N TYR A 130 -5.48 -1.65 -4.13
CA TYR A 130 -4.54 -0.55 -4.37
C TYR A 130 -3.48 -0.39 -3.27
N PRO A 131 -3.79 -0.56 -1.97
CA PRO A 131 -2.77 -0.55 -0.92
C PRO A 131 -1.69 -1.63 -1.12
N LEU A 132 -2.07 -2.82 -1.60
CA LEU A 132 -1.12 -3.89 -1.91
C LEU A 132 -0.21 -3.49 -3.08
N PHE A 133 -0.76 -2.88 -4.14
CA PHE A 133 0.05 -2.42 -5.27
C PHE A 133 1.06 -1.35 -4.88
N VAL A 134 0.69 -0.43 -3.98
CA VAL A 134 1.64 0.54 -3.41
C VAL A 134 2.77 -0.16 -2.67
N ALA A 135 2.45 -1.12 -1.80
CA ALA A 135 3.46 -1.87 -1.04
C ALA A 135 4.41 -2.65 -1.97
N LEU A 136 3.88 -3.30 -3.01
CA LEU A 136 4.68 -4.03 -4.02
C LEU A 136 5.60 -3.08 -4.81
N GLY A 137 5.09 -1.93 -5.24
CA GLY A 137 5.90 -0.94 -5.94
C GLY A 137 7.04 -0.41 -5.06
N ALA A 138 6.77 -0.19 -3.77
CA ALA A 138 7.77 0.30 -2.83
C ALA A 138 8.80 -0.76 -2.41
N ALA A 139 8.43 -2.05 -2.46
CA ALA A 139 9.35 -3.14 -2.14
C ALA A 139 10.56 -3.19 -3.09
N GLY A 140 10.35 -2.78 -4.35
CA GLY A 140 11.38 -2.64 -5.38
C GLY A 140 11.70 -3.93 -6.12
N GLU A 141 12.56 -3.83 -7.12
CA GLU A 141 13.06 -4.99 -7.87
C GLU A 141 13.86 -5.93 -6.96
N GLY A 142 13.67 -7.23 -7.14
CA GLY A 142 14.37 -8.25 -6.36
C GLY A 142 13.82 -8.45 -4.94
N ALA A 143 12.70 -7.82 -4.57
CA ALA A 143 12.03 -8.12 -3.31
C ALA A 143 11.54 -9.57 -3.29
N ILE A 144 11.69 -10.22 -2.13
CA ILE A 144 11.26 -11.60 -1.92
C ILE A 144 9.96 -11.56 -1.11
N ALA A 145 8.93 -12.21 -1.62
CA ALA A 145 7.68 -12.36 -0.90
C ALA A 145 7.77 -13.53 0.08
N GLU A 146 7.24 -13.34 1.28
CA GLU A 146 7.06 -14.39 2.28
C GLU A 146 5.59 -14.38 2.76
N ARG A 147 5.00 -15.58 2.90
CA ARG A 147 3.66 -15.75 3.46
C ARG A 147 3.79 -16.14 4.93
N PHE A 148 3.34 -15.25 5.82
CA PHE A 148 3.40 -15.48 7.26
C PHE A 148 2.19 -16.22 7.85
N HIS A 149 1.04 -16.20 7.15
CA HIS A 149 -0.20 -16.86 7.61
C HIS A 149 -1.09 -17.27 6.44
N ASP A 150 -1.81 -18.38 6.59
CA ASP A 150 -2.90 -18.84 5.74
C ASP A 150 -4.18 -19.02 6.57
N GLY A 151 -5.34 -18.78 5.96
CA GLY A 151 -6.66 -18.83 6.59
C GLY A 151 -7.66 -19.54 5.69
#